data_AF-W4EUR2-F1
#
_entry.id   AF-W4EUR2-F1
#
_cell.length_a   1.000
_cell.length_b   1.000
_cell.length_c   1.000
_cell.angle_alpha   90.00
_cell.angle_beta   90.00
_cell.angle_gamma   90.00
#
_symmetry.space_group_name_H-M   'P 1'
#
loop_
_entity.id
_entity.type
_entity.pdbx_description
1 polymer ?
#
loop_
_entity_poly.entity_id
_entity_poly.type
_entity_poly.pdbx_seq_one_letter_code
_entity_poly.pdbx_strand_id
1 'polypeptide(L)'
;MKLKFLLASTIVVIIIAIFGVREFVDFTHVSYGDKSINDNITEVVGEASEPEFYDAEFGEWASKMNAMLSEPMDNPKLKEANNDEGFEYYLKAQEVIRKFPKQLIKEGNEIEKEHSNLFLLSSYISHIQFVRSAHIGPNGEAKESTELADKWKPTDENMRQAFEYMKQIVNDIDVAVNHNEEGEIYGVSYLLNGEKVSEVEKFINGM
;
A
#
# COMPACT_ATOMS: atom_id res chain seq x y z
N MET A 1 40.01 39.17 15.41
CA MET A 1 39.79 37.83 15.99
C MET A 1 39.31 36.93 14.85
N LYS A 2 40.04 35.84 14.58
CA LYS A 2 40.00 35.10 13.30
C LYS A 2 38.88 34.08 13.23
N LEU A 3 38.25 34.04 12.06
CA LEU A 3 37.29 33.05 11.55
C LEU A 3 37.86 31.62 11.64
N LYS A 4 37.10 30.67 12.19
CA LYS A 4 37.40 29.23 12.08
C LYS A 4 36.39 28.59 11.14
N PHE A 5 36.85 28.34 9.92
CA PHE A 5 36.32 27.33 9.02
C PHE A 5 36.52 25.94 9.64
N LEU A 6 35.48 25.11 9.63
CA LEU A 6 35.64 23.66 9.68
C LEU A 6 34.96 23.08 8.44
N LEU A 7 35.82 22.86 7.44
CA LEU A 7 35.59 21.89 6.37
C LEU A 7 35.77 20.50 6.99
N ALA A 8 34.75 19.67 6.87
CA ALA A 8 34.91 18.23 6.81
C ALA A 8 34.02 17.72 5.67
N SER A 9 34.65 17.54 4.51
CA SER A 9 34.25 16.54 3.53
C SER A 9 34.17 15.17 4.24
N THR A 10 33.43 14.15 3.78
CA THR A 10 33.59 13.55 2.46
C THR A 10 32.57 12.41 2.28
N ILE A 11 32.19 12.20 1.01
CA ILE A 11 31.77 10.94 0.37
C ILE A 11 30.33 10.47 0.57
N VAL A 12 29.54 10.80 -0.44
CA VAL A 12 28.39 10.07 -0.96
C VAL A 12 28.86 8.73 -1.54
N VAL A 13 28.20 7.62 -1.19
CA VAL A 13 28.18 6.40 -2.02
C VAL A 13 26.72 6.10 -2.34
N ILE A 14 26.38 6.36 -3.61
CA ILE A 14 25.14 5.95 -4.26
C ILE A 14 25.42 4.62 -4.94
N ILE A 15 24.64 3.58 -4.62
CA ILE A 15 24.56 2.36 -5.43
C ILE A 15 23.29 2.46 -6.27
N ILE A 16 23.45 2.84 -7.54
CA ILE A 16 22.42 2.73 -8.58
C ILE A 16 22.58 1.36 -9.24
N ALA A 17 21.57 0.51 -9.12
CA ALA A 17 21.39 -0.62 -10.01
C ALA A 17 20.22 -0.33 -10.96
N ILE A 18 20.59 0.20 -12.14
CA ILE A 18 20.02 -0.05 -13.46
C ILE A 18 18.48 -0.01 -13.55
N PHE A 19 17.93 1.13 -13.98
CA PHE A 19 17.01 1.24 -15.14
C PHE A 19 16.87 2.71 -15.56
N GLY A 20 17.18 3.01 -16.82
CA GLY A 20 16.61 4.11 -17.61
C GLY A 20 16.78 5.55 -17.12
N VAL A 21 17.88 6.20 -17.48
CA VAL A 21 18.05 7.65 -17.45
C VAL A 21 17.05 8.33 -18.40
N ARG A 22 16.14 9.17 -17.87
CA ARG A 22 15.82 10.49 -18.47
C ARG A 22 15.02 11.39 -17.49
N GLU A 23 15.65 12.53 -17.18
CA GLU A 23 15.08 13.81 -16.72
C GLU A 23 14.65 13.95 -15.25
N PHE A 24 15.66 14.21 -14.42
CA PHE A 24 15.57 14.94 -13.15
C PHE A 24 16.38 16.23 -13.31
N VAL A 25 15.75 17.37 -13.64
CA VAL A 25 16.30 18.72 -13.41
C VAL A 25 15.14 19.72 -13.38
N ASP A 26 14.68 20.11 -12.17
CA ASP A 26 14.74 21.50 -11.69
C ASP A 26 13.92 21.67 -10.41
N PHE A 27 14.63 21.76 -9.28
CA PHE A 27 14.08 22.13 -7.99
C PHE A 27 14.98 23.21 -7.41
N THR A 28 14.69 24.49 -7.65
CA THR A 28 15.13 25.57 -6.76
C THR A 28 14.22 26.80 -6.80
N HIS A 29 13.80 27.21 -5.61
CA HIS A 29 13.52 28.57 -5.15
C HIS A 29 12.41 29.39 -5.82
N VAL A 30 11.27 29.52 -5.12
CA VAL A 30 10.46 30.74 -5.17
C VAL A 30 10.41 31.40 -3.80
N SER A 31 10.84 32.65 -3.81
CA SER A 31 10.95 33.61 -2.71
C SER A 31 9.58 34.01 -2.17
N TYR A 32 9.46 34.11 -0.84
CA TYR A 32 8.37 34.80 -0.15
C TYR A 32 8.28 36.25 -0.65
N GLY A 33 7.12 36.65 -1.15
CA GLY A 33 6.80 38.01 -1.54
C GLY A 33 5.45 38.39 -0.92
N ASP A 34 5.52 39.17 0.15
CA ASP A 34 4.38 39.79 0.83
C ASP A 34 3.73 40.84 -0.09
N LYS A 35 2.43 40.71 -0.34
CA LYS A 35 1.59 41.79 -0.86
C LYS A 35 0.13 41.53 -0.46
N SER A 36 -0.29 42.28 0.53
CA SER A 36 -1.68 42.48 0.93
C SER A 36 -2.52 43.04 -0.21
N ILE A 37 -3.66 42.40 -0.52
CA ILE A 37 -4.88 43.09 -0.95
C ILE A 37 -6.07 42.34 -0.33
N ASN A 38 -6.83 43.09 0.45
CA ASN A 38 -8.12 42.74 1.00
C ASN A 38 -9.15 42.94 -0.12
N ASP A 39 -9.85 41.89 -0.55
CA ASP A 39 -11.09 42.02 -1.30
C ASP A 39 -12.03 40.86 -0.95
N ASN A 40 -13.23 41.25 -0.52
CA ASN A 40 -14.35 40.35 -0.23
C ASN A 40 -14.68 39.51 -1.46
N ILE A 41 -14.57 38.19 -1.35
CA ILE A 41 -15.19 37.25 -2.28
C ILE A 41 -16.00 36.26 -1.45
N THR A 42 -17.30 36.41 -1.61
CA THR A 42 -18.40 35.48 -1.37
C THR A 42 -17.99 34.04 -1.06
N GLU A 43 -18.53 33.57 0.06
CA GLU A 43 -18.78 32.17 0.42
C GLU A 43 -19.21 31.37 -0.82
N VAL A 44 -18.25 30.71 -1.45
CA VAL A 44 -18.52 29.68 -2.45
C VAL A 44 -19.02 28.50 -1.64
N VAL A 45 -20.34 28.37 -1.59
CA VAL A 45 -21.01 27.11 -1.25
C VAL A 45 -20.33 26.06 -2.12
N GLY A 46 -19.54 25.18 -1.49
CA GLY A 46 -18.82 24.13 -2.18
C GLY A 46 -19.83 23.33 -3.00
N GLU A 47 -19.73 23.44 -4.32
CA GLU A 47 -20.34 22.49 -5.22
C GLU A 47 -19.92 21.11 -4.72
N ALA A 48 -20.90 20.28 -4.37
CA ALA A 48 -20.68 18.86 -4.20
C ALA A 48 -20.05 18.38 -5.51
N SER A 49 -18.75 18.11 -5.48
CA SER A 49 -18.03 17.55 -6.61
C SER A 49 -18.78 16.30 -7.05
N GLU A 50 -19.20 16.27 -8.31
CA GLU A 50 -19.77 15.08 -8.92
C GLU A 50 -18.87 13.88 -8.60
N PRO A 51 -19.44 12.70 -8.29
CA PRO A 51 -18.62 11.52 -8.01
C PRO A 51 -17.73 11.28 -9.22
N GLU A 52 -16.41 11.27 -9.01
CA GLU A 52 -15.48 10.76 -10.02
C GLU A 52 -15.90 9.32 -10.30
N PHE A 53 -16.58 9.11 -11.43
CA PHE A 53 -16.91 7.75 -11.87
C PHE A 53 -15.58 7.06 -12.15
N TYR A 54 -15.15 6.22 -11.22
CA TYR A 54 -14.04 5.30 -11.45
C TYR A 54 -14.35 4.45 -12.69
N ASP A 55 -13.31 4.08 -13.44
CA ASP A 55 -13.52 3.25 -14.62
C ASP A 55 -13.98 1.82 -14.24
N ALA A 56 -14.59 1.14 -15.21
CA ALA A 56 -15.10 -0.21 -15.01
C ALA A 56 -13.99 -1.22 -14.65
N GLU A 57 -12.73 -0.93 -15.03
CA GLU A 57 -11.59 -1.79 -14.71
C GLU A 57 -11.27 -1.75 -13.21
N PHE A 58 -11.33 -0.57 -12.59
CA PHE A 58 -11.14 -0.43 -11.14
C PHE A 58 -12.25 -1.12 -10.36
N GLY A 59 -13.50 -0.95 -10.79
CA GLY A 59 -14.65 -1.62 -10.19
C GLY A 59 -14.54 -3.15 -10.27
N GLU A 60 -14.18 -3.69 -11.44
CA GLU A 60 -13.95 -5.14 -11.60
C GLU A 60 -12.80 -5.62 -10.70
N TRP A 61 -11.70 -4.87 -10.63
CA TRP A 61 -10.59 -5.19 -9.74
C TRP A 61 -11.04 -5.24 -8.28
N ALA A 62 -11.72 -4.20 -7.80
CA ALA A 62 -12.13 -4.07 -6.40
C ALA A 62 -13.04 -5.23 -5.97
N SER A 63 -14.09 -5.49 -6.76
CA SER A 63 -15.04 -6.58 -6.47
C SER A 63 -14.35 -7.95 -6.48
N LYS A 64 -13.48 -8.20 -7.45
CA LYS A 64 -12.75 -9.48 -7.57
C LYS A 64 -11.75 -9.69 -6.44
N MET A 65 -11.03 -8.65 -6.05
CA MET A 65 -10.08 -8.74 -4.94
C MET A 65 -10.83 -8.89 -3.61
N ASN A 66 -11.94 -8.18 -3.41
CA ASN A 66 -12.77 -8.30 -2.21
C ASN A 66 -13.28 -9.74 -2.02
N ALA A 67 -13.82 -10.34 -3.09
CA ALA A 67 -14.27 -11.73 -3.07
C ALA A 67 -13.13 -12.72 -2.81
N MET A 68 -11.99 -12.53 -3.47
CA MET A 68 -10.80 -13.39 -3.31
C MET A 68 -10.18 -13.30 -1.91
N LEU A 69 -10.22 -12.13 -1.29
CA LEU A 69 -9.72 -11.90 0.06
C LEU A 69 -10.64 -12.49 1.14
N SER A 70 -11.96 -12.53 0.89
CA SER A 70 -12.98 -12.99 1.82
C SER A 70 -13.17 -14.51 1.86
N GLU A 71 -12.84 -15.21 0.77
CA GLU A 71 -13.05 -16.66 0.64
C GLU A 71 -11.72 -17.43 0.68
N PRO A 72 -11.68 -18.68 1.19
CA PRO A 72 -10.49 -19.53 1.12
C PRO A 72 -9.96 -19.68 -0.32
N MET A 73 -8.65 -19.54 -0.51
CA MET A 73 -8.04 -19.64 -1.84
C MET A 73 -7.96 -21.10 -2.31
N ASP A 74 -8.55 -21.42 -3.47
CA ASP A 74 -8.30 -22.69 -4.15
C ASP A 74 -6.98 -22.65 -4.95
N ASN A 75 -5.86 -22.96 -4.29
CA ASN A 75 -4.53 -22.97 -4.90
C ASN A 75 -3.80 -24.31 -4.65
N PRO A 76 -3.29 -25.00 -5.68
CA PRO A 76 -2.53 -26.23 -5.52
C PRO A 76 -1.33 -26.12 -4.57
N LYS A 77 -0.56 -25.02 -4.64
CA LYS A 77 0.56 -24.77 -3.72
C LYS A 77 0.09 -24.64 -2.27
N LEU A 78 -1.06 -24.00 -2.05
CA LEU A 78 -1.62 -23.87 -0.70
C LEU A 78 -2.04 -25.24 -0.14
N LYS A 79 -2.62 -26.11 -0.97
CA LYS A 79 -2.95 -27.49 -0.59
C LYS A 79 -1.71 -28.31 -0.23
N GLU A 80 -0.63 -28.18 -1.01
CA GLU A 80 0.67 -28.81 -0.71
C GLU A 80 1.25 -28.31 0.62
N ALA A 81 1.07 -27.01 0.92
CA ALA A 81 1.45 -26.41 2.20
C ALA A 81 0.44 -26.68 3.34
N ASN A 82 -0.41 -27.71 3.21
CA ASN A 82 -1.42 -28.09 4.20
C ASN A 82 -2.38 -26.94 4.59
N ASN A 83 -2.70 -26.07 3.64
CA ASN A 83 -3.52 -24.87 3.82
C ASN A 83 -3.01 -23.95 4.95
N ASP A 84 -1.69 -23.72 4.99
CA ASP A 84 -1.08 -22.76 5.92
C ASP A 84 -1.65 -21.35 5.75
N GLU A 85 -2.22 -20.82 6.85
CA GLU A 85 -2.89 -19.52 6.91
C GLU A 85 -2.00 -18.37 6.43
N GLY A 86 -0.76 -18.29 6.92
CA GLY A 86 0.13 -17.18 6.56
C GLY A 86 0.60 -17.27 5.11
N PHE A 87 0.75 -18.50 4.57
CA PHE A 87 1.05 -18.69 3.16
C PHE A 87 -0.13 -18.29 2.28
N GLU A 88 -1.37 -18.54 2.71
CA GLU A 88 -2.55 -18.02 2.02
C GLU A 88 -2.56 -16.48 1.99
N TYR A 89 -2.31 -15.83 3.14
CA TYR A 89 -2.22 -14.36 3.21
C TYR A 89 -1.15 -13.81 2.27
N TYR A 90 0.01 -14.47 2.21
CA TYR A 90 1.09 -14.14 1.29
C TYR A 90 0.64 -14.20 -0.18
N LEU A 91 0.03 -15.30 -0.60
CA LEU A 91 -0.43 -15.48 -1.99
C LEU A 91 -1.51 -14.46 -2.35
N LYS A 92 -2.46 -14.21 -1.45
CA LYS A 92 -3.52 -13.21 -1.65
C LYS A 92 -2.96 -11.80 -1.76
N ALA A 93 -2.06 -11.42 -0.85
CA ALA A 93 -1.45 -10.10 -0.84
C ALA A 93 -0.67 -9.80 -2.14
N GLN A 94 0.08 -10.79 -2.64
CA GLN A 94 0.75 -10.66 -3.93
C GLN A 94 -0.24 -10.41 -5.07
N GLU A 95 -1.37 -11.11 -5.06
CA GLU A 95 -2.36 -11.01 -6.12
C GLU A 95 -3.03 -9.63 -6.16
N VAL A 96 -3.33 -9.05 -4.99
CA VAL A 96 -3.86 -7.68 -4.85
C VAL A 96 -2.97 -6.67 -5.57
N ILE A 97 -1.67 -6.67 -5.26
CA ILE A 97 -0.71 -5.72 -5.85
C ILE A 97 -0.39 -6.02 -7.30
N ARG A 98 -0.26 -7.30 -7.65
CA ARG A 98 0.02 -7.71 -9.03
C ARG A 98 -1.08 -7.27 -10.00
N LYS A 99 -2.33 -7.27 -9.55
CA LYS A 99 -3.50 -6.94 -10.36
C LYS A 99 -3.99 -5.50 -10.21
N PHE A 100 -3.41 -4.71 -9.31
CA PHE A 100 -3.82 -3.32 -9.13
C PHE A 100 -3.72 -2.54 -10.46
N PRO A 101 -4.74 -1.78 -10.87
CA PRO A 101 -4.73 -1.00 -12.12
C PRO A 101 -3.82 0.22 -12.01
N LYS A 102 -2.53 0.02 -12.29
CA LYS A 102 -1.44 1.00 -12.08
C LYS A 102 -1.62 2.31 -12.85
N GLN A 103 -2.37 2.30 -13.95
CA GLN A 103 -2.70 3.49 -14.73
C GLN A 103 -3.52 4.53 -13.95
N LEU A 104 -4.15 4.13 -12.84
CA LEU A 104 -4.95 5.01 -11.99
C LEU A 104 -4.12 5.73 -10.92
N ILE A 105 -2.87 5.30 -10.71
CA ILE A 105 -1.97 5.90 -9.75
C ILE A 105 -1.49 7.23 -10.33
N LYS A 106 -1.96 8.34 -9.73
CA LYS A 106 -1.55 9.70 -10.08
C LYS A 106 -1.09 10.39 -8.81
N GLU A 107 0.02 11.10 -8.90
CA GLU A 107 0.61 11.79 -7.75
C GLU A 107 -0.41 12.71 -7.07
N GLY A 108 -0.56 12.54 -5.76
CA GLY A 108 -1.40 13.33 -4.89
C GLY A 108 -2.85 12.86 -4.72
N ASN A 109 -3.32 11.86 -5.47
CA ASN A 109 -4.71 11.40 -5.37
C ASN A 109 -4.92 10.31 -4.29
N GLU A 110 -6.18 10.06 -3.96
CA GLU A 110 -6.57 9.06 -2.97
C GLU A 110 -6.20 7.64 -3.42
N ILE A 111 -6.28 7.34 -4.73
CA ILE A 111 -5.90 6.03 -5.29
C ILE A 111 -4.41 5.72 -5.08
N GLU A 112 -3.52 6.71 -5.21
CA GLU A 112 -2.10 6.54 -4.92
C GLU A 112 -1.88 6.17 -3.45
N LYS A 113 -2.63 6.79 -2.54
CA LYS A 113 -2.58 6.49 -1.10
C LYS A 113 -3.10 5.08 -0.81
N GLU A 114 -4.20 4.67 -1.46
CA GLU A 114 -4.71 3.29 -1.37
C GLU A 114 -3.67 2.28 -1.83
N HIS A 115 -3.11 2.50 -3.03
CA HIS A 115 -2.08 1.64 -3.59
C HIS A 115 -0.86 1.58 -2.64
N SER A 116 -0.45 2.70 -2.08
CA SER A 116 0.68 2.77 -1.15
C SER A 116 0.45 1.95 0.11
N ASN A 117 -0.73 2.09 0.73
CA ASN A 117 -1.11 1.28 1.90
C ASN A 117 -1.14 -0.21 1.58
N LEU A 118 -1.82 -0.60 0.50
CA LEU A 118 -1.89 -1.99 0.06
C LEU A 118 -0.49 -2.55 -0.25
N PHE A 119 0.38 -1.75 -0.89
CA PHE A 119 1.73 -2.15 -1.25
C PHE A 119 2.60 -2.39 -0.03
N LEU A 120 2.52 -1.51 0.97
CA LEU A 120 3.26 -1.63 2.22
C LEU A 120 2.77 -2.83 3.04
N LEU A 121 1.46 -3.03 3.16
CA LEU A 121 0.88 -4.21 3.80
C LEU A 121 1.31 -5.51 3.10
N SER A 122 1.25 -5.54 1.75
CA SER A 122 1.71 -6.71 0.98
C SER A 122 3.20 -6.97 1.16
N SER A 123 4.02 -5.93 1.21
CA SER A 123 5.46 -6.04 1.41
C SER A 123 5.78 -6.59 2.80
N TYR A 124 5.05 -6.12 3.82
CA TYR A 124 5.15 -6.63 5.18
C TYR A 124 4.79 -8.11 5.28
N ILE A 125 3.63 -8.51 4.75
CA ILE A 125 3.20 -9.92 4.71
C ILE A 125 4.26 -10.79 4.00
N SER A 126 4.82 -10.32 2.87
CA SER A 126 5.90 -11.02 2.18
C SER A 126 7.18 -11.12 3.02
N HIS A 127 7.51 -10.08 3.78
CA HIS A 127 8.66 -10.09 4.68
C HIS A 127 8.46 -11.09 5.83
N ILE A 128 7.29 -11.12 6.46
CA ILE A 128 7.00 -12.08 7.51
C ILE A 128 7.04 -13.52 6.97
N GLN A 129 6.51 -13.79 5.78
CA GLN A 129 6.64 -15.11 5.16
C GLN A 129 8.11 -15.52 4.93
N PHE A 130 8.96 -14.58 4.53
CA PHE A 130 10.41 -14.80 4.48
C PHE A 130 10.96 -15.13 5.87
N VAL A 131 10.67 -14.33 6.89
CA VAL A 131 11.17 -14.55 8.27
C VAL A 131 10.72 -15.90 8.83
N ARG A 132 9.49 -16.33 8.54
CA ARG A 132 8.95 -17.63 8.94
C ARG A 132 9.78 -18.80 8.41
N SER A 133 10.37 -18.64 7.22
CA SER A 133 11.13 -19.67 6.51
C SER A 133 12.66 -19.51 6.58
N ALA A 134 13.17 -18.35 7.02
CA ALA A 134 14.60 -17.99 6.98
C ALA A 134 15.54 -18.92 7.77
N HIS A 135 15.01 -19.73 8.70
CA HIS A 135 15.80 -20.70 9.45
C HIS A 135 16.01 -22.04 8.70
N ILE A 136 15.32 -22.24 7.57
CA ILE A 136 15.37 -23.45 6.75
C ILE A 136 16.45 -23.32 5.67
N GLY A 137 16.61 -22.13 5.08
CA GLY A 137 17.57 -21.86 4.01
C GLY A 137 18.07 -20.40 4.06
N PRO A 138 19.37 -20.15 3.79
CA PRO A 138 20.00 -18.85 4.05
C PRO A 138 19.52 -17.69 3.16
N ASN A 139 18.85 -17.94 2.03
CA ASN A 139 18.55 -16.91 1.03
C ASN A 139 17.04 -16.75 0.73
N GLY A 140 16.16 -17.27 1.58
CA GLY A 140 14.70 -17.14 1.41
C GLY A 140 14.08 -18.05 0.35
N GLU A 141 14.85 -19.01 -0.16
CA GLU A 141 14.38 -20.05 -1.08
C GLU A 141 13.22 -20.85 -0.48
N ALA A 142 13.19 -21.00 0.84
CA ALA A 142 12.19 -21.77 1.56
C ALA A 142 10.83 -21.07 1.71
N LYS A 143 10.70 -19.79 1.31
CA LYS A 143 9.46 -19.00 1.51
C LYS A 143 8.26 -19.55 0.72
N GLU A 144 8.53 -20.26 -0.37
CA GLU A 144 7.55 -20.88 -1.27
C GLU A 144 7.76 -22.39 -1.44
N SER A 145 8.71 -22.98 -0.71
CA SER A 145 8.95 -24.44 -0.68
C SER A 145 7.84 -25.12 0.11
N THR A 146 6.73 -25.44 -0.55
CA THR A 146 5.54 -26.05 0.03
C THR A 146 5.84 -27.43 0.64
N GLU A 147 6.87 -28.12 0.14
CA GLU A 147 7.39 -29.38 0.68
C GLU A 147 8.07 -29.24 2.06
N LEU A 148 8.35 -28.01 2.49
CA LEU A 148 8.93 -27.67 3.79
C LEU A 148 7.96 -26.86 4.67
N ALA A 149 6.68 -26.81 4.31
CA ALA A 149 5.68 -26.01 5.02
C ALA A 149 5.53 -26.42 6.50
N ASP A 150 5.75 -27.69 6.82
CA ASP A 150 5.75 -28.23 8.18
C ASP A 150 6.83 -27.61 9.09
N LYS A 151 7.85 -27.00 8.49
CA LYS A 151 8.96 -26.35 9.19
C LYS A 151 8.79 -24.84 9.27
N TRP A 152 7.84 -24.23 8.57
CA TRP A 152 7.62 -22.78 8.70
C TRP A 152 7.22 -22.44 10.13
N LYS A 153 7.73 -21.32 10.64
CA LYS A 153 7.22 -20.77 11.91
C LYS A 153 5.73 -20.43 11.77
N PRO A 154 4.96 -20.43 12.86
CA PRO A 154 3.54 -20.05 12.79
C PRO A 154 3.36 -18.60 12.31
N THR A 155 2.17 -18.33 11.76
CA THR A 155 1.72 -16.97 11.44
C THR A 155 1.59 -16.15 12.72
N ASP A 156 2.27 -15.00 12.77
CA ASP A 156 2.18 -14.08 13.89
C ASP A 156 0.97 -13.15 13.78
N GLU A 157 0.69 -12.43 14.88
CA GLU A 157 -0.49 -11.58 14.97
C GLU A 157 -0.40 -10.34 14.08
N ASN A 158 0.81 -9.82 13.86
CA ASN A 158 0.98 -8.66 13.00
C ASN A 158 0.70 -9.01 11.53
N MET A 159 1.06 -10.21 11.08
CA MET A 159 0.71 -10.71 9.75
C MET A 159 -0.81 -10.86 9.58
N ARG A 160 -1.53 -11.36 10.61
CA ARG A 160 -3.00 -11.40 10.62
C ARG A 160 -3.59 -9.99 10.52
N GLN A 161 -3.11 -9.07 11.35
CA GLN A 161 -3.59 -7.70 11.36
C GLN A 161 -3.32 -6.98 10.03
N ALA A 162 -2.14 -7.18 9.43
CA ALA A 162 -1.81 -6.62 8.13
C ALA A 162 -2.74 -7.14 7.03
N PHE A 163 -3.04 -8.44 7.05
CA PHE A 163 -3.98 -9.06 6.12
C PHE A 163 -5.42 -8.56 6.33
N GLU A 164 -5.83 -8.36 7.58
CA GLU A 164 -7.14 -7.82 7.91
C GLU A 164 -7.31 -6.37 7.43
N TYR A 165 -6.30 -5.51 7.60
CA TYR A 165 -6.35 -4.16 7.02
C TYR A 165 -6.43 -4.20 5.49
N MET A 166 -5.72 -5.11 4.83
CA MET A 166 -5.80 -5.27 3.38
C MET A 166 -7.22 -5.65 2.94
N LYS A 167 -7.88 -6.58 3.65
CA LYS A 167 -9.29 -6.93 3.40
C LYS A 167 -10.20 -5.72 3.53
N GLN A 168 -10.09 -4.99 4.63
CA GLN A 168 -10.95 -3.84 4.93
C GLN A 168 -10.77 -2.71 3.93
N ILE A 169 -9.53 -2.42 3.52
CA ILE A 169 -9.25 -1.41 2.48
C ILE A 169 -9.90 -1.81 1.15
N VAL A 170 -9.70 -3.06 0.70
CA VAL A 170 -10.28 -3.51 -0.57
C VAL A 170 -11.81 -3.55 -0.52
N ASN A 171 -12.40 -3.92 0.62
CA ASN A 171 -13.84 -3.83 0.82
C ASN A 171 -14.35 -2.38 0.71
N ASP A 172 -13.72 -1.44 1.42
CA ASP A 172 -14.13 -0.04 1.38
C ASP A 172 -14.00 0.53 -0.05
N ILE A 173 -12.97 0.14 -0.80
CA ILE A 173 -12.84 0.49 -2.23
C ILE A 173 -13.99 -0.11 -3.05
N ASP A 174 -14.33 -1.40 -2.85
CA ASP A 174 -15.44 -2.04 -3.55
C ASP A 174 -16.77 -1.32 -3.28
N VAL A 175 -17.04 -0.95 -2.02
CA VAL A 175 -18.22 -0.17 -1.62
C VAL A 175 -18.25 1.22 -2.26
N ALA A 176 -17.13 1.93 -2.25
CA ALA A 176 -17.01 3.26 -2.86
C ALA A 176 -17.25 3.21 -4.38
N VAL A 177 -16.69 2.21 -5.06
CA VAL A 177 -16.64 2.15 -6.52
C VAL A 177 -17.88 1.49 -7.12
N ASN A 178 -18.39 0.41 -6.52
CA ASN A 178 -19.39 -0.46 -7.15
C ASN A 178 -20.78 -0.36 -6.51
N HIS A 179 -20.87 0.07 -5.25
CA HIS A 179 -22.11 -0.06 -4.48
C HIS A 179 -22.74 1.30 -4.11
N ASN A 180 -22.30 2.40 -4.72
CA ASN A 180 -22.76 3.76 -4.40
C ASN A 180 -22.69 4.06 -2.89
N GLU A 181 -21.62 3.60 -2.22
CA GLU A 181 -21.44 3.71 -0.77
C GLU A 181 -22.45 2.93 0.09
N GLU A 182 -23.31 2.10 -0.52
CA GLU A 182 -24.22 1.21 0.19
C GLU A 182 -23.52 -0.12 0.51
N GLY A 183 -23.11 -0.31 1.76
CA GLY A 183 -22.45 -1.54 2.19
C GLY A 183 -21.88 -1.45 3.60
N GLU A 184 -21.23 -2.52 4.05
CA GLU A 184 -20.41 -2.44 5.26
C GLU A 184 -19.14 -1.64 4.95
N ILE A 185 -18.93 -0.55 5.71
CA ILE A 185 -17.75 0.32 5.59
C ILE A 185 -16.94 0.20 6.88
N TYR A 186 -15.65 -0.09 6.74
CA TYR A 186 -14.73 -0.23 7.87
C TYR A 186 -14.10 1.11 8.27
N GLY A 187 -14.07 2.08 7.35
CA GLY A 187 -13.58 3.43 7.57
C GLY A 187 -12.06 3.53 7.44
N VAL A 188 -11.43 2.64 6.67
CA VAL A 188 -9.96 2.55 6.55
C VAL A 188 -9.43 3.07 5.20
N SER A 189 -10.34 3.42 4.28
CA SER A 189 -10.02 3.93 2.94
C SER A 189 -10.02 5.46 2.88
N TYR A 190 -9.07 6.03 2.14
CA TYR A 190 -9.06 7.45 1.76
C TYR A 190 -10.17 7.80 0.77
N LEU A 191 -10.61 6.86 -0.09
CA LEU A 191 -11.69 7.13 -1.05
C LEU A 191 -12.99 7.56 -0.35
N LEU A 192 -13.23 7.02 0.84
CA LEU A 192 -14.41 7.30 1.67
C LEU A 192 -14.12 8.32 2.79
N ASN A 193 -12.94 8.95 2.82
CA ASN A 193 -12.49 9.79 3.93
C ASN A 193 -12.64 9.11 5.31
N GLY A 194 -12.30 7.82 5.38
CA GLY A 194 -12.58 6.97 6.54
C GLY A 194 -11.90 7.43 7.83
N GLU A 195 -12.60 7.34 8.96
CA GLU A 195 -12.12 7.83 10.26
C GLU A 195 -10.94 7.03 10.84
N LYS A 196 -10.69 5.81 10.33
CA LYS A 196 -9.64 4.90 10.77
C LYS A 196 -8.43 4.83 9.82
N VAL A 197 -8.38 5.67 8.79
CA VAL A 197 -7.20 5.80 7.92
C VAL A 197 -5.92 5.99 8.75
N SER A 198 -5.96 6.87 9.76
CA SER A 198 -4.80 7.13 10.63
C SER A 198 -4.39 5.93 11.50
N GLU A 199 -5.28 4.97 11.73
CA GLU A 199 -4.98 3.73 12.44
C GLU A 199 -4.13 2.80 11.57
N VAL A 200 -4.51 2.65 10.30
CA VAL A 200 -3.75 1.90 9.30
C VAL A 200 -2.37 2.53 9.10
N GLU A 201 -2.30 3.85 8.93
CA GLU A 201 -1.02 4.55 8.78
C GLU A 201 -0.10 4.33 9.98
N LYS A 202 -0.63 4.37 11.21
CA LYS A 202 0.16 4.12 12.43
C LYS A 202 0.66 2.69 12.48
N PHE A 203 -0.19 1.72 12.11
CA PHE A 203 0.23 0.33 11.99
C PHE A 203 1.39 0.21 11.00
N ILE A 204 1.23 0.76 9.79
CA ILE A 204 2.22 0.70 8.71
C ILE A 204 3.54 1.38 9.13
N ASN A 205 3.47 2.56 9.73
CA ASN A 205 4.65 3.31 10.18
C ASN A 205 5.37 2.66 11.38
N GLY A 206 4.71 1.73 12.08
CA GLY A 206 5.30 0.96 13.18
C GLY A 206 5.95 -0.35 12.76
N MET A 207 5.86 -0.73 11.48
CA MET A 207 6.41 -1.99 10.93
C MET A 207 7.93 -1.96 10.73
#